data_AF-D3B3V4-F1
#
_entry.id   AF-D3B3V4-F1
#
_cell.length_a   1.000
_cell.length_b   1.000
_cell.length_c   1.000
_cell.angle_alpha   90.00
_cell.angle_beta   90.00
_cell.angle_gamma   90.00
#
_symmetry.space_group_name_H-M   'P 1'
#
loop_
_entity.id
_entity.type
_entity.pdbx_description
1 polymer ?
#
loop_
_entity_poly.entity_id
_entity_poly.type
_entity_poly.pdbx_seq_one_letter_code
_entity_poly.pdbx_strand_id
1 'polypeptide(L)'
;MGSGTYLQISLPVCPSGTVLNKYLGYPSITIIFATLALACFIFAIIIAFKYNSVAVFHKKIRTQTISNTIWILYYLTLGLRGSANTIRYAMQKDKEEDIERVFFVASLTLNGFTALTLTLALNHQRKYRSSSSQKQPYKESDPLISPDSNQSTRLKSIIKRNFSWSEAAFLFFFICFLTFLYVEIVEENAIFYYILIGFSILQHLPVMALAIMIAFTRNNGEGPTTKSRVFLLLGALFNLCNYLPLFVWSKFLPGGCPLYIFSFVDIVQLSDFASLLFFFLFLRSEYIRNVEECIWTAVSQIQILE
;
A
#
# COMPACT_ATOMS: atom_id res chain seq x y z
N MET A 1 -34.74 12.23 -5.68
CA MET A 1 -33.29 12.13 -5.93
C MET A 1 -33.10 10.98 -6.90
N GLY A 2 -32.59 11.26 -8.10
CA GLY A 2 -32.52 10.28 -9.20
C GLY A 2 -31.47 9.19 -8.95
N SER A 3 -31.81 7.97 -9.35
CA SER A 3 -30.90 6.83 -9.51
C SER A 3 -29.64 7.26 -10.28
N GLY A 4 -28.46 6.85 -9.83
CA GLY A 4 -27.18 7.17 -10.46
C GLY A 4 -26.38 8.36 -9.90
N THR A 5 -26.84 9.08 -8.87
CA THR A 5 -26.12 10.28 -8.35
C THR A 5 -25.03 9.99 -7.31
N TYR A 6 -25.01 8.80 -6.69
CA TYR A 6 -24.12 8.54 -5.54
C TYR A 6 -22.67 8.26 -5.93
N LEU A 7 -22.43 7.69 -7.11
CA LEU A 7 -21.09 7.31 -7.60
C LEU A 7 -20.51 8.29 -8.63
N GLN A 8 -21.22 9.36 -8.98
CA GLN A 8 -20.72 10.36 -9.90
C GLN A 8 -19.66 11.25 -9.25
N ILE A 9 -18.56 11.46 -9.98
CA ILE A 9 -17.51 12.39 -9.62
C ILE A 9 -17.75 13.72 -10.32
N SER A 10 -17.92 14.78 -9.53
CA SER A 10 -17.94 16.17 -9.99
C SER A 10 -16.64 16.85 -9.56
N LEU A 11 -15.60 16.75 -10.39
CA LEU A 11 -14.36 17.49 -10.15
C LEU A 11 -14.41 18.83 -10.86
N PRO A 12 -13.83 19.90 -10.27
CA PRO A 12 -13.59 21.14 -10.99
C PRO A 12 -12.50 20.90 -12.05
N VAL A 13 -12.68 21.50 -13.22
CA VAL A 13 -11.70 21.43 -14.31
C VAL A 13 -10.60 22.46 -14.04
N CYS A 14 -9.45 22.00 -13.55
CA CYS A 14 -8.30 22.86 -13.22
C CYS A 14 -7.05 22.42 -14.00
N PRO A 15 -6.34 23.33 -14.70
CA PRO A 15 -6.77 24.68 -15.09
C PRO A 15 -7.94 24.63 -16.11
N SER A 16 -8.78 25.67 -16.10
CA SER A 16 -9.90 25.82 -17.04
C SER A 16 -9.49 26.62 -18.29
N GLY A 17 -10.02 26.28 -19.46
CA GLY A 17 -9.87 27.07 -20.69
C GLY A 17 -8.51 26.97 -21.38
N THR A 18 -7.67 26.00 -21.01
CA THR A 18 -6.37 25.75 -21.65
C THR A 18 -6.51 24.80 -22.85
N VAL A 19 -5.50 24.79 -23.72
CA VAL A 19 -5.43 23.83 -24.85
C VAL A 19 -5.43 22.38 -24.36
N LEU A 20 -4.92 22.12 -23.15
CA LEU A 20 -4.91 20.78 -22.54
C LEU A 20 -6.32 20.22 -22.33
N ASN A 21 -7.30 21.08 -22.03
CA ASN A 21 -8.69 20.68 -21.81
C ASN A 21 -9.36 20.10 -23.07
N LYS A 22 -8.78 20.33 -24.26
CA LYS A 22 -9.25 19.68 -25.51
C LYS A 22 -8.90 18.20 -25.57
N TYR A 23 -7.88 17.76 -24.82
CA TYR A 23 -7.36 16.40 -24.86
C TYR A 23 -7.58 15.64 -23.55
N LEU A 24 -7.59 16.34 -22.42
CA LEU A 24 -7.76 15.76 -21.08
C LEU A 24 -9.00 16.34 -20.41
N GLY A 25 -9.87 15.48 -19.87
CA GLY A 25 -11.02 15.92 -19.07
C GLY A 25 -10.59 16.70 -17.83
N TYR A 26 -9.67 16.12 -17.04
CA TYR A 26 -9.16 16.71 -15.81
C TYR A 26 -7.63 16.72 -15.80
N PRO A 27 -7.00 17.77 -16.37
CA PRO A 27 -5.56 17.75 -16.62
C PRO A 27 -4.70 17.68 -15.35
N SER A 28 -5.01 18.44 -14.30
CA SER A 28 -4.23 18.44 -13.05
C SER A 28 -4.18 17.05 -12.40
N ILE A 29 -5.34 16.48 -12.13
CA ILE A 29 -5.46 15.21 -11.41
C ILE A 29 -4.92 14.04 -12.24
N THR A 30 -5.06 14.10 -13.56
CA THR A 30 -4.49 13.12 -14.49
C THR A 30 -2.96 13.08 -14.36
N ILE A 31 -2.31 14.26 -14.35
CA ILE A 31 -0.86 14.38 -14.21
C ILE A 31 -0.42 13.89 -12.82
N ILE A 32 -1.17 14.22 -11.76
CA ILE A 32 -0.87 13.75 -10.40
C ILE A 32 -0.93 12.21 -10.33
N PHE A 33 -1.98 11.58 -10.85
CA PHE A 33 -2.07 10.12 -10.86
C PHE A 33 -1.00 9.48 -11.76
N ALA A 34 -0.66 10.08 -12.90
CA ALA A 34 0.35 9.56 -13.81
C ALA A 34 1.73 9.55 -13.15
N THR A 35 2.08 10.65 -12.49
CA THR A 35 3.34 10.78 -11.75
C THR A 35 3.36 9.85 -10.54
N LEU A 36 2.21 9.67 -9.85
CA LEU A 36 2.09 8.76 -8.71
C LEU A 36 2.31 7.30 -9.15
N ALA A 37 1.66 6.89 -10.24
CA ALA A 37 1.82 5.56 -10.81
C ALA A 37 3.29 5.28 -11.17
N LEU A 38 3.93 6.23 -11.86
CA LEU A 38 5.34 6.12 -12.23
C LEU A 38 6.25 5.99 -11.00
N ALA A 39 6.05 6.84 -9.97
CA ALA A 39 6.80 6.77 -8.73
C ALA A 39 6.60 5.42 -8.01
N CYS A 40 5.38 4.90 -7.99
CA CYS A 40 5.07 3.60 -7.40
C CYS A 40 5.81 2.46 -8.10
N PHE A 41 5.81 2.42 -9.43
CA PHE A 41 6.54 1.39 -10.19
C PHE A 41 8.06 1.51 -10.00
N ILE A 42 8.61 2.72 -10.01
CA ILE A 42 10.04 2.94 -9.74
C ILE A 42 10.40 2.44 -8.33
N PHE A 43 9.61 2.78 -7.31
CA PHE A 43 9.85 2.31 -5.95
C PHE A 43 9.68 0.79 -5.82
N ALA A 44 8.68 0.18 -6.47
CA ALA A 44 8.52 -1.27 -6.50
C ALA A 44 9.76 -1.96 -7.09
N ILE A 45 10.29 -1.45 -8.19
CA ILE A 45 11.52 -1.95 -8.84
C ILE A 45 12.72 -1.81 -7.89
N ILE A 46 12.92 -0.63 -7.28
CA ILE A 46 14.02 -0.42 -6.34
C ILE A 46 13.91 -1.38 -5.15
N ILE A 47 12.72 -1.54 -4.55
CA ILE A 47 12.51 -2.45 -3.43
C ILE A 47 12.79 -3.89 -3.86
N ALA A 48 12.33 -4.31 -5.04
CA ALA A 48 12.51 -5.66 -5.56
C ALA A 48 13.98 -6.03 -5.77
N PHE A 49 14.76 -5.15 -6.39
CA PHE A 49 16.14 -5.44 -6.75
C PHE A 49 17.15 -5.08 -5.66
N LYS A 50 16.89 -4.02 -4.89
CA LYS A 50 17.84 -3.49 -3.89
C LYS A 50 17.47 -3.89 -2.46
N TYR A 51 16.21 -3.79 -2.06
CA TYR A 51 15.82 -3.94 -0.65
C TYR A 51 15.26 -5.32 -0.28
N ASN A 52 15.00 -6.20 -1.25
CA ASN A 52 14.44 -7.53 -0.99
C ASN A 52 15.49 -8.60 -0.60
N SER A 53 16.77 -8.26 -0.67
CA SER A 53 17.88 -9.14 -0.27
C SER A 53 19.05 -8.31 0.23
N VAL A 54 19.82 -8.83 1.17
CA VAL A 54 21.07 -8.22 1.64
C VAL A 54 22.24 -8.98 1.03
N ALA A 55 23.25 -8.27 0.52
CA ALA A 55 24.49 -8.88 0.04
C ALA A 55 25.59 -8.72 1.09
N VAL A 56 26.13 -9.84 1.57
CA VAL A 56 27.26 -9.88 2.52
C VAL A 56 28.31 -10.84 1.94
N PHE A 57 29.57 -10.41 1.83
CA PHE A 57 30.67 -11.21 1.27
C PHE A 57 30.34 -11.89 -0.08
N HIS A 58 29.80 -11.12 -1.04
CA HIS A 58 29.33 -11.60 -2.36
C HIS A 58 28.19 -12.62 -2.36
N LYS A 59 27.64 -12.99 -1.19
CA LYS A 59 26.48 -13.87 -1.07
C LYS A 59 25.22 -13.06 -0.80
N LYS A 60 24.15 -13.31 -1.59
CA LYS A 60 22.84 -12.72 -1.35
C LYS A 60 22.08 -13.56 -0.32
N ILE A 61 21.74 -12.95 0.81
CA ILE A 61 20.94 -13.54 1.88
C ILE A 61 19.50 -13.06 1.73
N ARG A 62 18.56 -14.01 1.71
CA ARG A 62 17.12 -13.75 1.68
C ARG A 62 16.44 -14.59 2.75
N THR A 63 15.95 -13.91 3.78
CA THR A 63 15.16 -14.51 4.87
C THR A 63 13.75 -13.94 4.88
N GLN A 64 12.83 -14.56 5.62
CA GLN A 64 11.49 -14.00 5.85
C GLN A 64 11.56 -12.66 6.58
N THR A 65 12.55 -12.48 7.46
CA THR A 65 12.79 -11.20 8.15
C THR A 65 13.27 -10.12 7.19
N ILE A 66 14.01 -10.43 6.12
CA ILE A 66 14.52 -9.43 5.16
C ILE A 66 13.55 -9.20 3.99
N SER A 67 12.70 -10.18 3.65
CA SER A 67 11.86 -10.08 2.46
C SER A 67 10.89 -8.90 2.52
N ASN A 68 10.83 -8.15 1.42
CA ASN A 68 9.93 -7.01 1.23
C ASN A 68 8.88 -7.30 0.14
N THR A 69 8.57 -8.58 -0.12
CA THR A 69 7.65 -8.98 -1.20
C THR A 69 6.25 -8.39 -1.07
N ILE A 70 5.71 -8.31 0.15
CA ILE A 70 4.37 -7.71 0.36
C ILE A 70 4.39 -6.19 0.18
N TRP A 71 5.50 -5.53 0.53
CA TRP A 71 5.70 -4.12 0.23
C TRP A 71 5.76 -3.88 -1.28
N ILE A 72 6.49 -4.72 -2.04
CA ILE A 72 6.50 -4.65 -3.51
C ILE A 72 5.08 -4.78 -4.06
N LEU A 73 4.31 -5.74 -3.56
CA LEU A 73 2.91 -5.93 -3.97
C LEU A 73 2.07 -4.68 -3.68
N TYR A 74 2.21 -4.06 -2.51
CA TYR A 74 1.54 -2.79 -2.17
C TYR A 74 1.86 -1.68 -3.18
N TYR A 75 3.15 -1.43 -3.48
CA TYR A 75 3.55 -0.42 -4.46
C TYR A 75 3.05 -0.75 -5.88
N LEU A 76 3.02 -2.03 -6.28
CA LEU A 76 2.47 -2.44 -7.57
C LEU A 76 0.96 -2.20 -7.65
N THR A 77 0.19 -2.60 -6.64
CA THR A 77 -1.25 -2.37 -6.60
C THR A 77 -1.57 -0.87 -6.59
N LEU A 78 -0.83 -0.06 -5.84
CA LEU A 78 -0.99 1.38 -5.81
C LEU A 78 -0.62 2.02 -7.16
N GLY A 79 0.43 1.52 -7.82
CA GLY A 79 0.79 1.92 -9.18
C GLY A 79 -0.32 1.62 -10.19
N LEU A 80 -0.90 0.42 -10.14
CA LEU A 80 -2.05 0.03 -10.98
C LEU A 80 -3.28 0.89 -10.71
N ARG A 81 -3.58 1.21 -9.43
CA ARG A 81 -4.65 2.15 -9.06
C ARG A 81 -4.39 3.52 -9.67
N GLY A 82 -3.15 4.02 -9.55
CA GLY A 82 -2.72 5.27 -10.17
C GLY A 82 -2.93 5.26 -11.68
N SER A 83 -2.47 4.23 -12.38
CA SER A 83 -2.66 4.09 -13.83
C SER A 83 -4.12 4.03 -14.25
N ALA A 84 -4.96 3.27 -13.53
CA ALA A 84 -6.40 3.22 -13.78
C ALA A 84 -7.04 4.60 -13.63
N ASN A 85 -6.69 5.35 -12.58
CA ASN A 85 -7.17 6.72 -12.38
C ASN A 85 -6.62 7.70 -13.42
N THR A 86 -5.36 7.56 -13.86
CA THR A 86 -4.81 8.38 -14.94
C THR A 86 -5.65 8.25 -16.20
N ILE A 87 -5.94 7.02 -16.63
CA ILE A 87 -6.76 6.78 -17.83
C ILE A 87 -8.16 7.36 -17.60
N ARG A 88 -8.76 7.04 -16.46
CA ARG A 88 -10.10 7.54 -16.09
C ARG A 88 -10.25 9.06 -16.18
N TYR A 89 -9.31 9.81 -15.61
CA TYR A 89 -9.40 11.27 -15.57
C TYR A 89 -8.88 11.95 -16.84
N ALA A 90 -8.13 11.23 -17.67
CA ALA A 90 -7.75 11.67 -19.01
C ALA A 90 -8.95 11.64 -19.98
N MET A 91 -9.82 10.61 -19.87
CA MET A 91 -10.98 10.41 -20.75
C MET A 91 -11.98 11.57 -20.70
N GLN A 92 -12.63 11.83 -21.84
CA GLN A 92 -13.73 12.78 -21.95
C GLN A 92 -15.04 12.08 -21.62
N LYS A 93 -15.61 12.40 -20.45
CA LYS A 93 -16.80 11.73 -19.89
C LYS A 93 -17.96 11.64 -20.87
N ASP A 94 -18.18 12.68 -21.67
CA ASP A 94 -19.33 12.76 -22.59
C ASP A 94 -19.25 11.80 -23.79
N LYS A 95 -18.08 11.18 -24.03
CA LYS A 95 -17.85 10.28 -25.17
C LYS A 95 -17.65 8.82 -24.79
N GLU A 96 -17.26 8.54 -23.55
CA GLU A 96 -16.69 7.24 -23.13
C GLU A 96 -17.27 6.75 -21.79
N GLU A 97 -18.58 6.91 -21.59
CA GLU A 97 -19.25 6.63 -20.30
C GLU A 97 -19.09 5.17 -19.84
N ASP A 98 -19.24 4.19 -20.73
CA ASP A 98 -19.10 2.77 -20.38
C ASP A 98 -17.66 2.43 -19.93
N ILE A 99 -16.67 3.00 -20.60
CA ILE A 99 -15.25 2.77 -20.29
C ILE A 99 -14.90 3.46 -18.95
N GLU A 100 -15.41 4.66 -18.71
CA GLU A 100 -15.27 5.37 -17.44
C GLU A 100 -15.79 4.53 -16.27
N ARG A 101 -16.98 3.92 -16.43
CA ARG A 101 -17.58 3.05 -15.41
C ARG A 101 -16.70 1.84 -15.10
N VAL A 102 -16.10 1.20 -16.10
CA VAL A 102 -15.17 0.07 -15.89
C VAL A 102 -13.94 0.52 -15.11
N PHE A 103 -13.31 1.62 -15.49
CA PHE A 103 -12.13 2.14 -14.78
C PHE A 103 -12.47 2.65 -13.38
N PHE A 104 -13.68 3.15 -13.16
CA PHE A 104 -14.16 3.49 -11.83
C PHE A 104 -14.22 2.28 -10.91
N VAL A 105 -14.88 1.20 -11.34
CA VAL A 105 -14.99 -0.04 -10.57
C VAL A 105 -13.61 -0.66 -10.34
N ALA A 106 -12.75 -0.67 -11.37
CA ALA A 106 -11.39 -1.16 -11.27
C ALA A 106 -10.59 -0.35 -10.24
N SER A 107 -10.68 0.99 -10.26
CA SER A 107 -10.00 1.87 -9.32
C SER A 107 -10.45 1.65 -7.88
N LEU A 108 -11.77 1.48 -7.63
CA LEU A 108 -12.30 1.20 -6.29
C LEU A 108 -11.88 -0.19 -5.79
N THR A 109 -11.90 -1.18 -6.67
CA THR A 109 -11.42 -2.53 -6.35
C THR A 109 -9.94 -2.48 -5.97
N LEU A 110 -9.12 -1.80 -6.77
CA LEU A 110 -7.71 -1.60 -6.50
C LEU A 110 -7.47 -0.80 -5.21
N ASN A 111 -8.35 0.14 -4.85
CA ASN A 111 -8.30 0.84 -3.57
C ASN A 111 -8.41 -0.14 -2.38
N GLY A 112 -9.37 -1.06 -2.42
CA GLY A 112 -9.49 -2.12 -1.41
C GLY A 112 -8.23 -3.01 -1.37
N PHE A 113 -7.69 -3.39 -2.52
CA PHE A 113 -6.44 -4.16 -2.58
C PHE A 113 -5.24 -3.37 -2.02
N THR A 114 -5.15 -2.05 -2.23
CA THR A 114 -4.08 -1.23 -1.64
C THR A 114 -4.16 -1.22 -0.12
N ALA A 115 -5.36 -1.10 0.45
CA ALA A 115 -5.56 -1.16 1.89
C ALA A 115 -5.18 -2.54 2.47
N LEU A 116 -5.60 -3.62 1.81
CA LEU A 116 -5.27 -4.99 2.21
C LEU A 116 -3.76 -5.24 2.15
N THR A 117 -3.12 -4.92 1.03
CA THR A 117 -1.68 -5.17 0.84
C THR A 117 -0.81 -4.36 1.78
N LEU A 118 -1.17 -3.09 2.07
CA LEU A 118 -0.51 -2.28 3.08
C LEU A 118 -0.67 -2.87 4.48
N THR A 119 -1.87 -3.31 4.83
CA THR A 119 -2.15 -3.96 6.12
C THR A 119 -1.33 -5.24 6.28
N LEU A 120 -1.26 -6.07 5.24
CA LEU A 120 -0.44 -7.29 5.23
C LEU A 120 1.06 -6.96 5.32
N ALA A 121 1.53 -5.91 4.64
CA ALA A 121 2.92 -5.48 4.67
C ALA A 121 3.33 -5.04 6.09
N LEU A 122 2.47 -4.28 6.77
CA LEU A 122 2.68 -3.84 8.15
C LEU A 122 2.55 -5.02 9.13
N ASN A 123 1.60 -5.93 8.93
CA ASN A 123 1.46 -7.11 9.78
C ASN A 123 2.71 -8.02 9.67
N HIS A 124 3.24 -8.18 8.46
CA HIS A 124 4.49 -8.89 8.21
C HIS A 124 5.67 -8.20 8.90
N GLN A 125 5.79 -6.87 8.76
CA GLN A 125 6.79 -6.08 9.47
C GLN A 125 6.68 -6.28 10.99
N ARG A 126 5.46 -6.27 11.53
CA ARG A 126 5.24 -6.49 12.95
C ARG A 126 5.71 -7.89 13.38
N LYS A 127 5.19 -8.93 12.72
CA LYS A 127 5.42 -10.34 13.07
C LYS A 127 6.89 -10.75 13.00
N TYR A 128 7.61 -10.32 11.96
CA TYR A 128 8.95 -10.82 11.67
C TYR A 128 10.09 -9.84 11.97
N ARG A 129 9.82 -8.55 12.22
CA ARG A 129 10.87 -7.55 12.47
C ARG A 129 10.72 -6.78 13.78
N SER A 130 9.50 -6.65 14.31
CA SER A 130 9.28 -5.96 15.59
C SER A 130 9.15 -6.90 16.80
N SER A 131 8.78 -8.17 16.56
CA SER A 131 8.53 -9.16 17.62
C SER A 131 9.57 -10.28 17.69
N SER A 132 10.57 -10.27 16.81
CA SER A 132 11.58 -11.34 16.67
C SER A 132 12.69 -11.31 17.73
N SER A 133 12.34 -11.00 18.98
CA SER A 133 13.18 -11.34 20.14
C SER A 133 12.86 -12.74 20.70
N GLN A 134 11.91 -13.48 20.13
CA GLN A 134 11.77 -14.91 20.42
C GLN A 134 12.71 -15.70 19.51
N LYS A 135 13.94 -15.90 20.01
CA LYS A 135 14.78 -17.10 19.85
C LYS A 135 14.10 -18.16 18.98
N GLN A 136 14.26 -18.09 17.65
CA GLN A 136 14.42 -19.37 16.98
C GLN A 136 15.76 -19.86 17.50
N PRO A 137 15.83 -20.96 18.27
CA PRO A 137 17.11 -21.55 18.57
C PRO A 137 17.74 -21.83 17.21
N TYR A 138 18.79 -21.08 16.90
CA TYR A 138 19.66 -21.42 15.80
C TYR A 138 20.16 -22.80 16.17
N LYS A 139 19.53 -23.85 15.63
CA LYS A 139 20.13 -25.18 15.68
C LYS A 139 21.39 -25.01 14.86
N GLU A 140 22.51 -24.98 15.55
CA GLU A 140 23.88 -24.88 15.03
C GLU A 140 24.18 -25.93 13.94
N SER A 141 23.29 -26.92 13.79
CA SER A 141 23.32 -27.99 12.80
C SER A 141 22.44 -27.80 11.55
N ASP A 142 21.62 -26.74 11.43
CA ASP A 142 20.83 -26.54 10.21
C ASP A 142 21.71 -25.89 9.13
N PRO A 143 22.03 -26.60 8.04
CA PRO A 143 22.79 -26.01 6.96
C PRO A 143 22.03 -24.79 6.42
N LEU A 144 22.74 -23.69 6.18
CA LEU A 144 22.27 -22.50 5.47
C LEU A 144 21.69 -22.80 4.06
N ILE A 145 21.74 -24.07 3.64
CA ILE A 145 21.26 -24.62 2.38
C ILE A 145 20.44 -25.87 2.73
N SER A 146 19.10 -25.76 2.74
CA SER A 146 18.25 -26.95 2.72
C SER A 146 18.35 -27.61 1.34
N PRO A 147 18.61 -28.93 1.24
CA PRO A 147 18.60 -29.63 -0.04
C PRO A 147 17.19 -29.60 -0.65
N ASP A 148 17.12 -29.24 -1.93
CA ASP A 148 15.91 -29.12 -2.75
C ASP A 148 15.22 -30.46 -2.99
N SER A 149 14.54 -31.00 -1.97
CA SER A 149 13.65 -32.15 -2.15
C SER A 149 12.27 -31.87 -1.53
N ASN A 150 11.24 -31.95 -2.38
CA ASN A 150 9.80 -31.88 -2.09
C ASN A 150 9.15 -30.47 -2.07
N GLN A 151 8.95 -29.90 -3.26
CA GLN A 151 8.14 -28.70 -3.50
C GLN A 151 6.64 -28.88 -3.23
N SER A 152 6.07 -30.09 -3.38
CA SER A 152 4.61 -30.31 -3.32
C SER A 152 4.04 -30.38 -1.89
N THR A 153 4.81 -30.85 -0.90
CA THR A 153 4.42 -30.85 0.52
C THR A 153 4.67 -29.51 1.22
N ARG A 154 5.50 -28.63 0.62
CA ARG A 154 5.73 -27.26 1.10
C ARG A 154 4.51 -26.36 0.92
N LEU A 155 3.80 -26.41 -0.21
CA LEU A 155 2.63 -25.54 -0.43
C LEU A 155 1.50 -25.81 0.57
N LYS A 156 1.16 -27.08 0.82
CA LYS A 156 0.16 -27.46 1.82
C LYS A 156 0.60 -27.14 3.26
N SER A 157 1.89 -27.26 3.59
CA SER A 157 2.39 -26.90 4.92
C SER A 157 2.57 -25.40 5.11
N ILE A 158 2.82 -24.61 4.06
CA ILE A 158 2.87 -23.14 4.10
C ILE A 158 1.46 -22.57 4.30
N ILE A 159 0.44 -23.12 3.62
CA ILE A 159 -0.96 -22.70 3.77
C ILE A 159 -1.52 -23.10 5.14
N LYS A 160 -1.15 -24.28 5.66
CA LYS A 160 -1.71 -24.79 6.92
C LYS A 160 -1.05 -24.20 8.19
N ARG A 161 0.12 -23.54 8.08
CA ARG A 161 0.97 -23.31 9.26
C ARG A 161 0.87 -21.93 9.90
N ASN A 162 0.27 -20.87 9.34
CA ASN A 162 0.39 -19.56 10.01
C ASN A 162 -0.62 -18.47 9.65
N PHE A 163 -1.83 -18.82 9.21
CA PHE A 163 -2.88 -17.82 9.00
C PHE A 163 -3.32 -17.25 10.37
N SER A 164 -2.98 -15.99 10.65
CA SER A 164 -3.36 -15.39 11.93
C SER A 164 -4.83 -14.98 11.94
N TRP A 165 -5.45 -14.95 13.13
CA TRP A 165 -6.80 -14.38 13.28
C TRP A 165 -6.89 -12.92 12.82
N SER A 166 -5.80 -12.15 12.91
CA SER A 166 -5.76 -10.79 12.36
C SER A 166 -5.81 -10.78 10.83
N GLU A 167 -5.07 -11.67 10.15
CA GLU A 167 -5.13 -11.83 8.69
C GLU A 167 -6.53 -12.28 8.23
N ALA A 168 -7.18 -13.16 9.00
CA ALA A 168 -8.57 -13.56 8.78
C ALA A 168 -9.53 -12.36 8.83
N ALA A 169 -9.39 -11.50 9.85
CA ALA A 169 -10.19 -10.30 9.99
C ALA A 169 -9.93 -9.30 8.85
N PHE A 170 -8.68 -9.12 8.41
CA PHE A 170 -8.35 -8.24 7.29
C PHE A 170 -8.99 -8.74 5.98
N LEU A 171 -8.91 -10.04 5.70
CA LEU A 171 -9.57 -10.63 4.54
C LEU A 171 -11.10 -10.55 4.64
N PHE A 172 -11.67 -10.72 5.84
CA PHE A 172 -13.11 -10.57 6.04
C PHE A 172 -13.59 -9.16 5.67
N PHE A 173 -12.94 -8.10 6.20
CA PHE A 173 -13.29 -6.73 5.82
C PHE A 173 -13.05 -6.44 4.33
N PHE A 174 -12.04 -7.09 3.73
CA PHE A 174 -11.80 -7.03 2.30
C PHE A 174 -12.95 -7.63 1.47
N ILE A 175 -13.38 -8.83 1.83
CA ILE A 175 -14.48 -9.52 1.15
C ILE A 175 -15.79 -8.73 1.32
N CYS A 176 -16.10 -8.26 2.54
CA CYS A 176 -17.30 -7.45 2.77
C CYS A 176 -17.33 -6.20 1.89
N PHE A 177 -16.22 -5.47 1.79
CA PHE A 177 -16.13 -4.32 0.89
C PHE A 177 -16.37 -4.69 -0.58
N LEU A 178 -15.79 -5.78 -1.09
CA LEU A 178 -16.03 -6.21 -2.46
C LEU A 178 -17.49 -6.59 -2.68
N THR A 179 -18.11 -7.27 -1.71
CA THR A 179 -19.54 -7.61 -1.76
C THR A 179 -20.39 -6.35 -1.80
N PHE A 180 -20.16 -5.37 -0.92
CA PHE A 180 -20.93 -4.14 -0.91
C PHE A 180 -20.63 -3.23 -2.11
N LEU A 181 -19.41 -3.28 -2.67
CA LEU A 181 -19.09 -2.62 -3.93
C LEU A 181 -19.92 -3.21 -5.07
N TYR A 182 -19.99 -4.55 -5.16
CA TYR A 182 -20.81 -5.23 -6.15
C TYR A 182 -22.31 -4.92 -5.98
N VAL A 183 -22.83 -5.00 -4.75
CA VAL A 183 -24.24 -4.68 -4.45
C VAL A 183 -24.54 -3.23 -4.81
N GLU A 184 -23.65 -2.28 -4.46
CA GLU A 184 -23.85 -0.87 -4.79
C GLU A 184 -23.88 -0.61 -6.32
N ILE A 185 -23.07 -1.33 -7.09
CA ILE A 185 -23.08 -1.25 -8.56
C ILE A 185 -24.41 -1.74 -9.16
N VAL A 186 -25.05 -2.72 -8.52
CA VAL A 186 -26.29 -3.35 -9.02
C VAL A 186 -27.54 -2.61 -8.55
N GLU A 187 -27.59 -2.24 -7.27
CA GLU A 187 -28.80 -1.73 -6.60
C GLU A 187 -28.84 -0.20 -6.51
N GLU A 188 -27.70 0.49 -6.62
CA GLU A 188 -27.57 1.96 -6.52
C GLU A 188 -28.34 2.59 -5.35
N ASN A 189 -28.21 2.02 -4.14
CA ASN A 189 -28.98 2.43 -2.97
C ASN A 189 -28.14 3.24 -1.98
N ALA A 190 -28.66 4.36 -1.50
CA ALA A 190 -28.00 5.20 -0.50
C ALA A 190 -27.53 4.42 0.75
N ILE A 191 -28.30 3.42 1.21
CA ILE A 191 -27.92 2.60 2.37
C ILE A 191 -26.65 1.80 2.06
N PHE A 192 -26.60 1.13 0.90
CA PHE A 192 -25.45 0.33 0.50
C PHE A 192 -24.21 1.21 0.24
N TYR A 193 -24.40 2.40 -0.32
CA TYR A 193 -23.35 3.42 -0.45
C TYR A 193 -22.69 3.77 0.89
N TYR A 194 -23.47 4.06 1.94
CA TYR A 194 -22.91 4.38 3.26
C TYR A 194 -22.25 3.17 3.92
N ILE A 195 -22.80 1.97 3.74
CA ILE A 195 -22.17 0.73 4.21
C ILE A 195 -20.83 0.50 3.50
N LEU A 196 -20.76 0.71 2.19
CA LEU A 196 -19.53 0.63 1.40
C LEU A 196 -18.46 1.60 1.92
N ILE A 197 -18.84 2.86 2.20
CA ILE A 197 -17.93 3.85 2.81
C ILE A 197 -17.46 3.36 4.19
N GLY A 198 -18.37 2.83 5.00
CA GLY A 198 -18.05 2.25 6.31
C GLY A 198 -16.98 1.15 6.20
N PHE A 199 -17.15 0.20 5.28
CA PHE A 199 -16.16 -0.85 5.04
C PHE A 199 -14.85 -0.31 4.45
N SER A 200 -14.90 0.71 3.59
CA SER A 200 -13.69 1.39 3.09
C SER A 200 -12.87 1.95 4.25
N ILE A 201 -13.50 2.61 5.23
CA ILE A 201 -12.81 3.14 6.41
C ILE A 201 -12.30 2.00 7.31
N LEU A 202 -13.15 1.00 7.60
CA LEU A 202 -12.82 -0.12 8.49
C LEU A 202 -11.59 -0.90 8.02
N GLN A 203 -11.41 -1.09 6.71
CA GLN A 203 -10.23 -1.75 6.14
C GLN A 203 -8.92 -1.02 6.42
N HIS A 204 -8.98 0.29 6.60
CA HIS A 204 -7.79 1.10 6.81
C HIS A 204 -7.44 1.24 8.30
N LEU A 205 -8.38 1.04 9.23
CA LEU A 205 -8.09 1.08 10.68
C LEU A 205 -6.93 0.16 11.10
N PRO A 206 -6.82 -1.09 10.59
CA PRO A 206 -5.65 -1.93 10.83
C PRO A 206 -4.31 -1.29 10.44
N VAL A 207 -4.25 -0.49 9.37
CA VAL A 207 -3.02 0.19 8.93
C VAL A 207 -2.51 1.11 10.04
N MET A 208 -3.38 1.97 10.58
CA MET A 208 -3.00 2.89 11.66
C MET A 208 -2.69 2.15 12.95
N ALA A 209 -3.51 1.16 13.32
CA ALA A 209 -3.25 0.34 14.50
C ALA A 209 -1.87 -0.34 14.41
N LEU A 210 -1.56 -0.98 13.28
CA LEU A 210 -0.26 -1.64 13.08
C LEU A 210 0.90 -0.64 13.03
N ALA A 211 0.74 0.51 12.37
CA ALA A 211 1.77 1.55 12.33
C ALA A 211 2.10 2.07 13.74
N ILE A 212 1.08 2.35 14.57
CA ILE A 212 1.23 2.75 15.97
C ILE A 212 1.90 1.63 16.76
N MET A 213 1.42 0.39 16.64
CA MET A 213 2.01 -0.75 17.35
C MET A 213 3.50 -0.93 17.02
N ILE A 214 3.88 -0.85 15.74
CA ILE A 214 5.28 -0.97 15.32
C ILE A 214 6.10 0.22 15.84
N ALA A 215 5.58 1.44 15.75
CA ALA A 215 6.29 2.65 16.17
C ALA A 215 6.55 2.69 17.68
N PHE A 216 5.60 2.22 18.48
CA PHE A 216 5.67 2.25 19.95
C PHE A 216 6.13 0.93 20.57
N THR A 217 6.47 -0.09 19.77
CA THR A 217 7.12 -1.30 20.29
C THR A 217 8.46 -0.91 20.91
N ARG A 218 8.60 -1.15 22.22
CA ARG A 218 9.78 -0.80 23.01
C ARG A 218 10.43 -2.10 23.46
N ASN A 219 11.28 -2.65 22.59
CA ASN A 219 12.16 -3.75 22.96
C ASN A 219 13.54 -3.16 23.32
N ASN A 220 14.20 -3.77 24.31
CA ASN A 220 15.43 -3.33 24.96
C ASN A 220 16.65 -3.34 24.02
N GLY A 221 16.63 -2.49 22.98
CA GLY A 221 17.70 -2.35 21.98
C GLY A 221 17.39 -2.98 20.62
N GLU A 222 16.40 -3.87 20.52
CA GLU A 222 16.05 -4.58 19.29
C GLU A 222 14.75 -4.02 18.70
N GLY A 223 14.76 -3.53 17.46
CA GLY A 223 13.55 -3.06 16.77
C GLY A 223 13.78 -1.90 15.80
N PRO A 224 12.70 -1.29 15.28
CA PRO A 224 12.80 -0.19 14.33
C PRO A 224 13.54 1.00 14.97
N THR A 225 14.46 1.61 14.21
CA THR A 225 15.19 2.81 14.64
C THR A 225 14.23 4.00 14.83
N THR A 226 14.58 4.98 15.67
CA THR A 226 13.76 6.19 15.88
C THR A 226 13.38 6.86 14.55
N LYS A 227 14.33 6.94 13.62
CA LYS A 227 14.11 7.49 12.27
C LYS A 227 13.05 6.71 11.48
N SER A 228 13.15 5.37 11.48
CA SER A 228 12.17 4.52 10.80
C SER A 228 10.77 4.67 11.41
N ARG A 229 10.65 4.79 12.74
CA ARG A 229 9.37 5.02 13.43
C ARG A 229 8.71 6.34 13.00
N VAL A 230 9.50 7.41 12.94
CA VAL A 230 9.01 8.73 12.47
C VAL A 230 8.51 8.64 11.04
N PHE A 231 9.27 8.02 10.13
CA PHE A 231 8.82 7.83 8.74
C PHE A 231 7.56 6.97 8.65
N LEU A 232 7.46 5.91 9.45
CA LEU A 232 6.27 5.06 9.48
C LEU A 232 5.03 5.83 9.93
N LEU A 233 5.14 6.62 11.01
CA LEU A 233 4.04 7.43 11.54
C LEU A 233 3.63 8.54 10.57
N LEU A 234 4.59 9.25 9.97
CA LEU A 234 4.29 10.26 8.95
C LEU A 234 3.64 9.63 7.72
N GLY A 235 4.15 8.50 7.25
CA GLY A 235 3.57 7.75 6.14
C GLY A 235 2.12 7.35 6.41
N ALA A 236 1.83 6.82 7.61
CA ALA A 236 0.50 6.45 8.03
C ALA A 236 -0.44 7.67 8.21
N LEU A 237 0.07 8.78 8.74
CA LEU A 237 -0.69 10.03 8.92
C LEU A 237 -1.12 10.63 7.57
N PHE A 238 -0.18 10.76 6.62
CA PHE A 238 -0.52 11.23 5.27
C PHE A 238 -1.44 10.25 4.54
N ASN A 239 -1.36 8.94 4.85
CA ASN A 239 -2.27 7.95 4.28
C ASN A 239 -3.72 8.08 4.77
N LEU A 240 -4.01 8.86 5.82
CA LEU A 240 -5.39 9.06 6.29
C LEU A 240 -6.29 9.67 5.20
N CYS A 241 -5.71 10.50 4.34
CA CYS A 241 -6.41 11.08 3.19
C CYS A 241 -6.89 10.01 2.19
N ASN A 242 -6.26 8.83 2.13
CA ASN A 242 -6.69 7.70 1.29
C ASN A 242 -7.83 6.87 1.84
N TYR A 243 -8.27 7.10 3.08
CA TYR A 243 -9.27 6.24 3.72
C TYR A 243 -10.63 6.37 3.04
N LEU A 244 -10.87 7.55 2.48
CA LEU A 244 -12.05 7.86 1.71
C LEU A 244 -11.70 7.88 0.22
N PRO A 245 -12.50 7.24 -0.63
CA PRO A 245 -12.38 7.37 -2.07
C PRO A 245 -12.47 8.83 -2.52
N LEU A 246 -11.80 9.16 -3.62
CA LEU A 246 -11.72 10.53 -4.14
C LEU A 246 -13.10 11.16 -4.42
N PHE A 247 -14.08 10.35 -4.84
CA PHE A 247 -15.45 10.80 -5.07
C PHE A 247 -16.15 11.29 -3.80
N VAL A 248 -15.73 10.81 -2.63
CA VAL A 248 -16.24 11.26 -1.33
C VAL A 248 -15.65 12.64 -1.03
N TRP A 249 -14.34 12.81 -1.22
CA TRP A 249 -13.67 14.10 -1.04
C TRP A 249 -14.26 15.19 -1.93
N SER A 250 -14.56 14.90 -3.21
CA SER A 250 -15.16 15.88 -4.12
C SER A 250 -16.55 16.35 -3.68
N LYS A 251 -17.26 15.62 -2.81
CA LYS A 251 -18.56 16.04 -2.27
C LYS A 251 -18.43 16.96 -1.05
N PHE A 252 -17.37 16.79 -0.25
CA PHE A 252 -17.17 17.54 0.98
C PHE A 252 -16.30 18.78 0.81
N LEU A 253 -15.39 18.76 -0.17
CA LEU A 253 -14.51 19.88 -0.43
C LEU A 253 -15.22 20.93 -1.29
N PRO A 254 -14.93 22.23 -1.07
CA PRO A 254 -15.48 23.28 -1.91
C PRO A 254 -15.01 23.09 -3.36
N GLY A 255 -15.91 23.39 -4.31
CA GLY A 255 -15.59 23.39 -5.73
C GLY A 255 -14.59 24.48 -6.11
N GLY A 256 -14.14 24.43 -7.38
CA GLY A 256 -13.22 25.41 -7.95
C GLY A 256 -11.74 25.07 -7.78
N CYS A 257 -10.89 26.02 -8.19
CA CYS A 257 -9.43 25.87 -8.23
C CYS A 257 -8.80 26.89 -7.26
N PRO A 258 -8.58 26.56 -5.97
CA PRO A 258 -7.95 27.48 -5.02
C PRO A 258 -6.56 27.92 -5.47
N LEU A 259 -5.86 27.05 -6.19
CA LEU A 259 -4.66 27.37 -6.93
C LEU A 259 -5.02 27.29 -8.42
N TYR A 260 -4.50 28.19 -9.25
CA TYR A 260 -4.78 28.23 -10.69
C TYR A 260 -4.70 26.86 -11.39
N ILE A 261 -3.79 26.00 -10.92
CA ILE A 261 -3.53 24.67 -11.48
C ILE A 261 -4.18 23.55 -10.66
N PHE A 262 -4.45 23.75 -9.36
CA PHE A 262 -4.86 22.67 -8.44
C PHE A 262 -6.21 22.95 -7.77
N SER A 263 -7.05 21.93 -7.79
CA SER A 263 -8.26 21.82 -6.97
C SER A 263 -7.94 21.43 -5.53
N PHE A 264 -8.91 21.54 -4.61
CA PHE A 264 -8.76 20.99 -3.26
C PHE A 264 -8.56 19.47 -3.27
N VAL A 265 -9.21 18.78 -4.20
CA VAL A 265 -9.06 17.33 -4.37
C VAL A 265 -7.63 16.97 -4.80
N ASP A 266 -7.02 17.80 -5.66
CA ASP A 266 -5.62 17.63 -6.05
C ASP A 266 -4.67 17.75 -4.85
N ILE A 267 -4.94 18.68 -3.92
CA ILE A 267 -4.14 18.84 -2.69
C ILE A 267 -4.25 17.60 -1.80
N VAL A 268 -5.46 17.04 -1.65
CA VAL A 268 -5.65 15.77 -0.94
C VAL A 268 -4.88 14.65 -1.65
N GLN A 269 -4.93 14.59 -2.97
CA GLN A 269 -4.21 13.57 -3.75
C GLN A 269 -2.68 13.73 -3.67
N LEU A 270 -2.15 14.95 -3.50
CA LEU A 270 -0.73 15.20 -3.26
C LEU A 270 -0.25 14.64 -1.91
N SER A 271 -1.16 14.48 -0.92
CA SER A 271 -0.80 13.82 0.34
C SER A 271 -0.41 12.35 0.14
N ASP A 272 -0.93 11.68 -0.91
CA ASP A 272 -0.57 10.31 -1.25
C ASP A 272 0.91 10.20 -1.63
N PHE A 273 1.44 11.20 -2.34
CA PHE A 273 2.86 11.27 -2.66
C PHE A 273 3.72 11.35 -1.41
N ALA A 274 3.30 12.17 -0.44
CA ALA A 274 4.01 12.28 0.83
C ALA A 274 3.98 10.93 1.57
N SER A 275 2.81 10.30 1.65
CA SER A 275 2.67 8.96 2.25
C SER A 275 3.58 7.93 1.59
N LEU A 276 3.56 7.86 0.25
CA LEU A 276 4.37 6.97 -0.58
C LEU A 276 5.87 7.13 -0.29
N LEU A 277 6.33 8.39 -0.24
CA LEU A 277 7.72 8.73 0.03
C LEU A 277 8.13 8.31 1.44
N PHE A 278 7.30 8.58 2.45
CA PHE A 278 7.60 8.21 3.83
C PHE A 278 7.64 6.70 4.05
N PHE A 279 6.73 5.93 3.45
CA PHE A 279 6.82 4.46 3.49
C PHE A 279 8.08 3.93 2.79
N PHE A 280 8.52 4.58 1.71
CA PHE A 280 9.75 4.20 1.02
C PHE A 280 10.99 4.51 1.88
N LEU A 281 11.02 5.69 2.51
CA LEU A 281 12.08 6.08 3.44
C LEU A 281 12.12 5.18 4.67
N PHE A 282 10.97 4.74 5.17
CA PHE A 282 10.86 3.71 6.21
C PHE A 282 11.56 2.42 5.77
N LEU A 283 11.22 1.88 4.59
CA LEU A 283 11.84 0.67 4.05
C LEU A 283 13.35 0.81 3.84
N ARG A 284 13.79 1.97 3.35
CA ARG A 284 15.22 2.26 3.21
C ARG A 284 15.93 2.25 4.57
N SER A 285 15.34 2.86 5.59
CA SER A 285 15.91 2.87 6.93
C SER A 285 16.00 1.47 7.53
N GLU A 286 14.96 0.64 7.33
CA GLU A 286 14.95 -0.75 7.78
C GLU A 286 15.95 -1.62 7.02
N TYR A 287 16.12 -1.38 5.73
CA TYR A 287 17.14 -2.08 4.94
C TYR A 287 18.56 -1.83 5.49
N ILE A 288 18.90 -0.57 5.82
CA ILE A 288 20.22 -0.24 6.37
C ILE A 288 20.45 -0.97 7.71
N ARG A 289 19.46 -0.98 8.60
CA ARG A 289 19.50 -1.73 9.87
C ARG A 289 19.74 -3.22 9.62
N ASN A 290 19.01 -3.82 8.69
CA ASN A 290 19.15 -5.25 8.38
C ASN A 290 20.52 -5.59 7.78
N VAL A 291 21.13 -4.68 7.00
CA VAL A 291 22.50 -4.86 6.48
C VAL A 291 23.50 -4.92 7.63
N GLU A 292 23.42 -3.99 8.58
CA GLU A 292 24.29 -3.96 9.76
C GLU A 292 24.15 -5.25 10.58
N GLU A 293 22.91 -5.69 10.86
CA GLU A 293 22.65 -6.94 11.60
C GLU A 293 23.20 -8.18 10.89
N CYS A 294 23.06 -8.26 9.56
CA CYS A 294 23.61 -9.38 8.78
C CYS A 294 25.14 -9.41 8.81
N ILE A 295 25.80 -8.25 8.76
CA ILE A 295 27.27 -8.16 8.83
C ILE A 295 27.76 -8.63 10.20
N TRP A 296 27.17 -8.14 11.30
CA TRP A 296 27.54 -8.55 12.65
C TRP A 296 27.32 -10.06 12.89
N THR A 297 26.23 -10.60 12.36
CA THR A 297 25.95 -12.05 12.41
C THR A 297 26.99 -12.85 11.63
N ALA A 298 27.37 -12.39 10.43
CA ALA A 298 28.38 -13.08 9.63
C ALA A 298 29.78 -13.02 10.27
N VAL A 299 30.18 -11.87 10.84
CA VAL A 299 31.47 -11.71 11.52
C VAL A 299 31.55 -12.58 12.78
N SER A 300 30.51 -12.59 13.61
CA SER A 300 30.48 -13.41 14.83
C SER A 300 30.55 -14.92 14.53
N GLN A 301 29.93 -15.39 13.43
CA GLN A 301 30.05 -16.78 13.00
C GLN A 301 31.48 -17.15 12.57
N ILE A 302 32.21 -16.23 11.92
CA ILE A 302 33.60 -16.46 11.53
C ILE A 302 34.50 -16.56 12.77
N GLN A 303 34.32 -15.67 13.76
CA GLN A 303 35.13 -15.66 14.99
C GLN A 303 34.95 -16.89 15.88
N ILE A 304 33.82 -17.60 15.78
CA ILE A 304 33.57 -18.85 16.53
C ILE A 304 34.26 -20.05 15.87
N LEU A 305 34.60 -19.95 14.58
CA LEU A 305 35.22 -21.04 13.81
C LEU A 305 36.76 -21.03 13.86
N GLU A 306 37.37 -19.98 14.42
CA GLU A 306 38.82 -19.84 14.67
C GLU A 306 39.17 -20.21 16.11
#